data_AF-A0A9D1JMU1-F1
#
_entry.id   AF-A0A9D1JMU1-F1
#
_cell.length_a   1.000
_cell.length_b   1.000
_cell.length_c   1.000
_cell.angle_alpha   90.00
_cell.angle_beta   90.00
_cell.angle_gamma   90.00
#
_symmetry.space_group_name_H-M   'P 1'
#
loop_
_entity.id
_entity.type
_entity.pdbx_description
1 polymer ?
#
loop_
_entity_poly.entity_id
_entity_poly.type
_entity_poly.pdbx_seq_one_letter_code
_entity_poly.pdbx_strand_id
1 'polypeptide(L)'
;FDIEASHHENSAGQHEVDFKYTDILTAADNVVTFKIAVKAIAAKHNLHATFMPKPIYGVNGSGMHCNISLFKDGKNAFYDENTDSQLSDIAKYSIGGMLKHVKSITAILNPTVNSYKRLVPGYEAPVYLAWSLANRSALLRVPAKRGNATRVELRSPDPSCNPYLAFAAILEACLDGVRNKIDPPAPVESNIYKLTTKERKKQRIDALPGSLAEALEQLDKSLVGPAALGEHVFHEFMSAKRKEWDSFRTYVSQWEIDRYLERF
;
A
#
# COMPACT_ATOMS: atom_id res chain seq x y z
N PHE A 1 4.06 -22.84 0.73
CA PHE A 1 4.29 -21.61 1.51
C PHE A 1 5.76 -21.61 1.85
N ASP A 2 6.56 -20.90 1.07
CA ASP A 2 8.03 -20.99 1.12
C ASP A 2 8.58 -19.66 1.66
N ILE A 3 9.35 -19.70 2.74
CA ILE A 3 9.95 -18.50 3.34
C ILE A 3 11.21 -18.11 2.57
N GLU A 4 11.32 -16.84 2.18
CA GLU A 4 12.51 -16.27 1.53
C GLU A 4 13.47 -15.66 2.54
N ALA A 5 12.95 -14.94 3.54
CA ALA A 5 13.75 -14.28 4.55
C ALA A 5 12.95 -14.03 5.85
N SER A 6 13.67 -13.82 6.94
CA SER A 6 13.12 -13.26 8.17
C SER A 6 14.16 -12.36 8.82
N HIS A 7 13.73 -11.20 9.31
CA HIS A 7 14.61 -10.25 9.96
C HIS A 7 13.86 -9.37 10.97
N HIS A 8 14.61 -8.78 11.90
CA HIS A 8 14.10 -7.72 12.78
C HIS A 8 13.99 -6.42 11.97
N GLU A 9 12.89 -5.72 12.16
CA GLU A 9 12.58 -4.47 11.46
C GLU A 9 13.09 -3.24 12.23
N ASN A 10 12.77 -2.04 11.75
CA ASN A 10 13.35 -0.79 12.28
C ASN A 10 12.90 -0.45 13.71
N SER A 11 11.68 -0.79 14.11
CA SER A 11 11.18 -0.51 15.47
C SER A 11 11.45 -1.67 16.43
N ALA A 12 11.66 -1.35 17.71
CA ALA A 12 11.78 -2.38 18.74
C ALA A 12 10.56 -3.32 18.76
N GLY A 13 10.80 -4.63 18.68
CA GLY A 13 9.74 -5.65 18.66
C GLY A 13 9.01 -5.78 17.33
N GLN A 14 9.49 -5.12 16.27
CA GLN A 14 8.96 -5.25 14.91
C GLN A 14 9.74 -6.32 14.15
N HIS A 15 9.03 -7.17 13.42
CA HIS A 15 9.62 -8.29 12.67
C HIS A 15 8.97 -8.42 11.30
N GLU A 16 9.78 -8.84 10.32
CA GLU A 16 9.33 -9.15 8.96
C GLU A 16 9.66 -10.61 8.62
N VAL A 17 8.75 -11.25 7.90
CA VAL A 17 8.96 -12.57 7.27
C VAL A 17 8.46 -12.47 5.84
N ASP A 18 9.39 -12.63 4.90
CA ASP A 18 9.11 -12.65 3.48
C ASP A 18 8.82 -14.07 3.04
N PHE A 19 7.77 -14.25 2.24
CA PHE A 19 7.48 -15.52 1.59
C PHE A 19 7.40 -15.35 0.08
N LYS A 20 7.73 -16.44 -0.62
CA LYS A 20 7.84 -16.50 -2.06
C LYS A 20 6.53 -16.10 -2.74
N TYR A 21 6.66 -15.34 -3.82
CA TYR A 21 5.52 -14.95 -4.65
C TYR A 21 4.81 -16.18 -5.24
N THR A 22 3.54 -16.03 -5.53
CA THR A 22 2.67 -17.04 -6.14
C THR A 22 1.53 -16.33 -6.88
N ASP A 23 0.56 -17.08 -7.41
CA ASP A 23 -0.61 -16.47 -8.03
C ASP A 23 -1.43 -15.65 -7.01
N ILE A 24 -2.26 -14.75 -7.53
CA ILE A 24 -2.92 -13.72 -6.72
C ILE A 24 -3.85 -14.28 -5.62
N LEU A 25 -4.53 -15.40 -5.87
CA LEU A 25 -5.45 -16.00 -4.91
C LEU A 25 -4.67 -16.74 -3.83
N THR A 26 -3.73 -17.60 -4.24
CA THR A 26 -2.86 -18.31 -3.29
C THR A 26 -2.06 -17.32 -2.44
N ALA A 27 -1.64 -16.18 -3.00
CA ALA A 27 -0.96 -15.14 -2.23
C ALA A 27 -1.86 -14.53 -1.14
N ALA A 28 -3.15 -14.32 -1.42
CA ALA A 28 -4.09 -13.80 -0.44
C ALA A 28 -4.36 -14.83 0.68
N ASP A 29 -4.53 -16.11 0.31
CA ASP A 29 -4.65 -17.22 1.27
C ASP A 29 -3.43 -17.30 2.18
N ASN A 30 -2.23 -17.17 1.60
CA ASN A 30 -0.96 -17.16 2.31
C ASN A 30 -0.88 -16.01 3.31
N VAL A 31 -1.30 -14.79 2.93
CA VAL A 31 -1.35 -13.64 3.85
C VAL A 31 -2.28 -13.90 5.04
N VAL A 32 -3.48 -14.44 4.80
CA VAL A 32 -4.44 -14.75 5.88
C VAL A 32 -3.87 -15.82 6.80
N THR A 33 -3.37 -16.91 6.22
CA THR A 33 -2.78 -18.04 6.95
C THR A 33 -1.58 -17.58 7.79
N PHE A 34 -0.70 -16.76 7.22
CA PHE A 34 0.45 -16.19 7.91
C PHE A 34 0.03 -15.37 9.13
N LYS A 35 -0.95 -14.47 9.00
CA LYS A 35 -1.44 -13.65 10.12
C LYS A 35 -1.98 -14.52 11.26
N ILE A 36 -2.71 -15.59 10.95
CA ILE A 36 -3.25 -16.53 11.95
C ILE A 36 -2.11 -17.30 12.62
N ALA A 37 -1.19 -17.86 11.83
CA ALA A 37 -0.06 -18.63 12.34
C ALA A 37 0.83 -17.80 13.26
N VAL A 38 1.20 -16.59 12.87
CA VAL A 38 2.02 -15.67 13.68
C VAL A 38 1.35 -15.38 15.02
N LYS A 39 0.04 -15.05 15.02
CA LYS A 39 -0.70 -14.82 16.26
C LYS A 39 -0.76 -16.05 17.16
N ALA A 40 -1.00 -17.22 16.58
CA ALA A 40 -1.08 -18.47 17.33
C ALA A 40 0.27 -18.85 17.96
N ILE A 41 1.38 -18.69 17.23
CA ILE A 41 2.72 -18.95 17.75
C ILE A 41 3.10 -17.91 18.80
N ALA A 42 2.89 -16.61 18.54
CA ALA A 42 3.16 -15.56 19.54
C ALA A 42 2.43 -15.83 20.86
N ALA A 43 1.15 -16.21 20.80
CA ALA A 43 0.36 -16.54 21.99
C ALA A 43 0.96 -17.73 22.78
N LYS A 44 1.49 -18.77 22.11
CA LYS A 44 2.18 -19.88 22.76
C LYS A 44 3.46 -19.45 23.50
N HIS A 45 4.04 -18.33 23.11
CA HIS A 45 5.21 -17.73 23.75
C HIS A 45 4.85 -16.57 24.70
N ASN A 46 3.57 -16.45 25.10
CA ASN A 46 3.06 -15.35 25.94
C ASN A 46 3.29 -13.95 25.36
N LEU A 47 3.32 -13.84 24.03
CA LEU A 47 3.43 -12.59 23.28
C LEU A 47 2.11 -12.26 22.57
N HIS A 48 1.87 -10.98 22.32
CA HIS A 48 0.75 -10.50 21.53
C HIS A 48 1.24 -9.94 20.19
N ALA A 49 1.17 -10.76 19.13
CA ALA A 49 1.46 -10.27 17.79
C ALA A 49 0.28 -9.44 17.24
N THR A 50 0.58 -8.26 16.72
CA THR A 50 -0.40 -7.37 16.09
C THR A 50 0.04 -6.99 14.68
N PHE A 51 -0.94 -6.85 13.80
CA PHE A 51 -0.80 -6.33 12.43
C PHE A 51 -1.43 -4.94 12.30
N MET A 52 -1.55 -4.23 13.43
CA MET A 52 -2.02 -2.85 13.46
C MET A 52 -1.03 -1.95 12.70
N PRO A 53 -1.48 -1.04 11.81
CA PRO A 53 -0.57 -0.26 10.97
C PRO A 53 0.40 0.63 11.74
N LYS A 54 -0.05 1.24 12.84
CA LYS A 54 0.73 2.14 13.69
C LYS A 54 0.32 1.97 15.16
N PRO A 55 0.84 0.96 15.86
CA PRO A 55 0.48 0.68 17.24
C PRO A 55 1.09 1.69 18.23
N ILE A 56 2.24 2.29 17.87
CA ILE A 56 3.00 3.18 18.75
C ILE A 56 3.31 4.49 18.01
N TYR A 57 3.08 5.63 18.67
CA TYR A 57 3.44 6.95 18.16
C TYR A 57 4.98 7.14 18.18
N GLY A 58 5.53 7.85 17.19
CA GLY A 58 6.94 8.21 17.19
C GLY A 58 7.92 7.13 16.69
N VAL A 59 7.45 5.94 16.31
CA VAL A 59 8.28 4.84 15.77
C VAL A 59 7.74 4.33 14.43
N ASN A 60 8.45 3.48 13.69
CA ASN A 60 7.96 2.98 12.40
C ASN A 60 6.67 2.16 12.58
N GLY A 61 5.80 2.22 11.56
CA GLY A 61 4.59 1.38 11.50
C GLY A 61 4.81 0.13 10.67
N SER A 62 3.82 -0.76 10.64
CA SER A 62 3.84 -1.99 9.83
C SER A 62 3.16 -1.77 8.48
N GLY A 63 3.89 -1.99 7.39
CA GLY A 63 3.35 -2.06 6.03
C GLY A 63 3.13 -3.49 5.58
N MET A 64 2.46 -3.65 4.44
CA MET A 64 2.40 -4.91 3.70
C MET A 64 2.77 -4.60 2.26
N HIS A 65 4.06 -4.59 1.95
CA HIS A 65 4.53 -4.24 0.62
C HIS A 65 4.11 -5.30 -0.40
N CYS A 66 3.39 -4.88 -1.43
CA CYS A 66 2.89 -5.77 -2.48
C CYS A 66 3.86 -5.76 -3.66
N ASN A 67 4.56 -6.87 -3.88
CA ASN A 67 5.41 -7.09 -5.04
C ASN A 67 4.57 -7.69 -6.18
N ILE A 68 4.42 -6.95 -7.28
CA ILE A 68 3.45 -7.25 -8.35
C ILE A 68 4.18 -7.46 -9.68
N SER A 69 3.77 -8.49 -10.42
CA SER A 69 4.22 -8.78 -11.79
C SER A 69 3.11 -9.46 -12.57
N LEU A 70 2.94 -9.11 -13.85
CA LEU A 70 2.03 -9.84 -14.75
C LEU A 70 2.80 -10.87 -15.55
N PHE A 71 2.17 -12.01 -15.80
CA PHE A 71 2.70 -13.09 -16.62
C PHE A 71 1.78 -13.34 -17.81
N LYS A 72 2.38 -13.60 -18.97
CA LYS A 72 1.68 -13.99 -20.19
C LYS A 72 2.42 -15.17 -20.80
N ASP A 73 1.70 -16.25 -21.06
CA ASP A 73 2.23 -17.48 -21.67
C ASP A 73 3.48 -18.02 -20.93
N GLY A 74 3.45 -17.97 -19.58
CA GLY A 74 4.53 -18.43 -18.72
C GLY A 74 5.75 -17.49 -18.63
N LYS A 75 5.74 -16.34 -19.30
CA LYS A 75 6.82 -15.34 -19.25
C LYS A 75 6.41 -14.10 -18.47
N ASN A 76 7.34 -13.54 -17.71
CA ASN A 76 7.14 -12.29 -16.99
C ASN A 76 6.97 -11.14 -18.00
N ALA A 77 5.75 -10.63 -18.09
CA ALA A 77 5.37 -9.60 -19.05
C ALA A 77 5.89 -8.20 -18.68
N PHE A 78 6.47 -8.01 -17.49
CA PHE A 78 7.07 -6.73 -17.08
C PHE A 78 8.51 -6.56 -17.55
N TYR A 79 9.18 -7.65 -17.95
CA TYR A 79 10.57 -7.62 -18.38
C TYR A 79 10.68 -7.41 -19.89
N ASP A 80 11.60 -6.54 -20.30
CA ASP A 80 12.00 -6.38 -21.69
C ASP A 80 13.50 -6.04 -21.75
N GLU A 81 14.32 -6.93 -22.30
CA GLU A 81 15.77 -6.76 -22.37
C GLU A 81 16.23 -5.64 -23.30
N ASN A 82 15.37 -5.19 -24.23
CA ASN A 82 15.71 -4.23 -25.27
C ASN A 82 15.49 -2.77 -24.86
N THR A 83 15.08 -2.52 -23.61
CA THR A 83 14.87 -1.16 -23.08
C THR A 83 15.96 -0.81 -22.05
N ASP A 84 16.34 0.46 -21.98
CA ASP A 84 17.39 0.94 -21.04
C ASP A 84 17.09 0.58 -19.58
N SER A 85 15.81 0.68 -19.19
CA SER A 85 15.35 0.34 -17.83
C SER A 85 15.12 -1.17 -17.60
N GLN A 86 15.15 -1.94 -18.68
CA GLN A 86 14.74 -3.33 -18.78
C GLN A 86 13.28 -3.57 -18.34
N LEU A 87 12.41 -2.61 -18.62
CA LEU A 87 10.97 -2.64 -18.32
C LEU A 87 10.18 -2.55 -19.61
N SER A 88 9.27 -3.50 -19.80
CA SER A 88 8.35 -3.50 -20.93
C SER A 88 7.34 -2.35 -20.83
N ASP A 89 6.65 -2.08 -21.93
CA ASP A 89 5.53 -1.13 -21.92
C ASP A 89 4.38 -1.62 -21.02
N ILE A 90 4.17 -2.94 -20.89
CA ILE A 90 3.19 -3.48 -19.95
C ILE A 90 3.55 -3.10 -18.50
N ALA A 91 4.83 -3.14 -18.13
CA ALA A 91 5.27 -2.67 -16.80
C ALA A 91 5.01 -1.18 -16.64
N LYS A 92 5.40 -0.35 -17.60
CA LYS A 92 5.20 1.11 -17.56
C LYS A 92 3.72 1.46 -17.45
N TYR A 93 2.88 0.87 -18.28
CA TYR A 93 1.44 1.08 -18.25
C TYR A 93 0.80 0.61 -16.93
N SER A 94 1.27 -0.50 -16.36
CA SER A 94 0.82 -0.94 -15.04
C SER A 94 1.19 0.07 -13.95
N ILE A 95 2.40 0.65 -13.99
CA ILE A 95 2.83 1.72 -13.08
C ILE A 95 1.94 2.97 -13.26
N GLY A 96 1.67 3.37 -14.50
CA GLY A 96 0.81 4.52 -14.80
C GLY A 96 -0.62 4.33 -14.30
N GLY A 97 -1.20 3.14 -14.52
CA GLY A 97 -2.50 2.75 -13.98
C GLY A 97 -2.55 2.77 -12.45
N MET A 98 -1.55 2.18 -11.78
CA MET A 98 -1.46 2.25 -10.33
C MET A 98 -1.35 3.69 -9.81
N LEU A 99 -0.50 4.54 -10.39
CA LEU A 99 -0.36 5.94 -9.95
C LEU A 99 -1.64 6.75 -10.16
N LYS A 100 -2.35 6.52 -11.27
CA LYS A 100 -3.62 7.18 -11.56
C LYS A 100 -4.69 6.84 -10.51
N HIS A 101 -4.73 5.59 -10.06
CA HIS A 101 -5.83 5.09 -9.23
C HIS A 101 -5.51 4.93 -7.75
N VAL A 102 -4.24 4.99 -7.34
CA VAL A 102 -3.84 4.64 -5.97
C VAL A 102 -4.58 5.44 -4.90
N LYS A 103 -4.88 6.73 -5.15
CA LYS A 103 -5.70 7.55 -4.24
C LYS A 103 -7.12 7.00 -4.09
N SER A 104 -7.73 6.60 -5.19
CA SER A 104 -9.12 6.11 -5.22
C SER A 104 -9.26 4.69 -4.65
N ILE A 105 -8.18 3.90 -4.61
CA ILE A 105 -8.18 2.59 -3.94
C ILE A 105 -7.53 2.61 -2.56
N THR A 106 -7.05 3.77 -2.07
CA THR A 106 -6.33 3.86 -0.79
C THR A 106 -7.18 3.35 0.37
N ALA A 107 -8.47 3.65 0.41
CA ALA A 107 -9.36 3.17 1.47
C ALA A 107 -9.43 1.63 1.53
N ILE A 108 -9.29 0.92 0.40
CA ILE A 108 -9.25 -0.55 0.36
C ILE A 108 -7.90 -1.07 0.88
N LEU A 109 -6.81 -0.41 0.49
CA LEU A 109 -5.43 -0.79 0.83
C LEU A 109 -5.04 -0.43 2.28
N ASN A 110 -5.72 0.58 2.85
CA ASN A 110 -5.45 1.20 4.15
C ASN A 110 -6.80 1.44 4.86
N PRO A 111 -7.51 0.36 5.28
CA PRO A 111 -8.94 0.45 5.58
C PRO A 111 -9.25 0.87 7.01
N THR A 112 -8.26 1.21 7.84
CA THR A 112 -8.52 1.61 9.23
C THR A 112 -8.17 3.07 9.45
N VAL A 113 -8.79 3.70 10.44
CA VAL A 113 -8.36 5.04 10.88
C VAL A 113 -6.86 5.05 11.27
N ASN A 114 -6.37 3.95 11.85
CA ASN A 114 -4.98 3.83 12.27
C ASN A 114 -3.99 3.74 11.09
N SER A 115 -4.41 3.25 9.92
CA SER A 115 -3.61 3.23 8.69
C SER A 115 -3.04 4.61 8.34
N TYR A 116 -3.84 5.66 8.52
CA TYR A 116 -3.43 7.04 8.22
C TYR A 116 -2.48 7.65 9.25
N LYS A 117 -2.31 7.00 10.41
CA LYS A 117 -1.24 7.33 11.37
C LYS A 117 0.11 6.70 10.97
N ARG A 118 0.08 5.67 10.10
CA ARG A 118 1.27 5.11 9.44
C ARG A 118 1.69 5.98 8.26
N LEU A 119 0.73 6.40 7.43
CA LEU A 119 0.93 7.22 6.22
C LEU A 119 1.25 8.68 6.56
N VAL A 120 2.33 8.91 7.30
CA VAL A 120 2.85 10.24 7.63
C VAL A 120 4.33 10.32 7.21
N PRO A 121 4.82 11.47 6.71
CA PRO A 121 6.23 11.62 6.36
C PRO A 121 7.16 11.32 7.54
N GLY A 122 8.33 10.73 7.28
CA GLY A 122 9.42 10.56 8.25
C GLY A 122 9.61 9.16 8.86
N TYR A 123 8.74 8.19 8.53
CA TYR A 123 8.81 6.81 9.08
C TYR A 123 8.87 5.73 7.99
N GLU A 124 9.59 6.01 6.90
CA GLU A 124 9.72 5.16 5.70
C GLU A 124 8.41 4.79 4.95
N ALA A 125 7.25 5.18 5.48
CA ALA A 125 5.94 5.03 4.84
C ALA A 125 5.81 6.02 3.66
N PRO A 126 5.67 5.53 2.41
CA PRO A 126 5.60 6.42 1.28
C PRO A 126 4.20 6.99 1.13
N VAL A 127 4.13 8.32 1.20
CA VAL A 127 2.88 9.09 1.07
C VAL A 127 2.76 9.80 -0.27
N TYR A 128 3.85 9.87 -1.04
CA TYR A 128 3.92 10.68 -2.26
C TYR A 128 3.76 9.83 -3.51
N LEU A 129 2.88 10.24 -4.41
CA LEU A 129 2.58 9.59 -5.67
C LEU A 129 3.75 9.76 -6.64
N ALA A 130 4.73 8.88 -6.50
CA ALA A 130 5.89 8.80 -7.35
C ALA A 130 6.31 7.34 -7.50
N TRP A 131 7.00 7.07 -8.59
CA TRP A 131 7.69 5.80 -8.79
C TRP A 131 9.18 6.03 -9.02
N SER A 132 9.97 5.01 -8.76
CA SER A 132 11.42 5.09 -8.94
C SER A 132 12.06 3.73 -9.20
N LEU A 133 13.23 3.75 -9.83
CA LEU A 133 14.13 2.62 -9.87
C LEU A 133 14.92 2.60 -8.55
N ALA A 134 14.79 1.52 -7.78
CA ALA A 134 15.50 1.26 -6.51
C ALA A 134 15.27 2.20 -5.30
N ASN A 135 14.73 3.42 -5.44
CA ASN A 135 14.57 4.37 -4.33
C ASN A 135 13.39 4.01 -3.40
N ARG A 136 13.67 3.93 -2.09
CA ARG A 136 12.71 3.52 -1.04
C ARG A 136 11.75 4.63 -0.59
N SER A 137 11.97 5.89 -0.98
CA SER A 137 11.06 7.01 -0.65
C SER A 137 9.84 7.11 -1.57
N ALA A 138 9.83 6.37 -2.68
CA ALA A 138 8.74 6.36 -3.64
C ALA A 138 7.62 5.40 -3.21
N LEU A 139 6.39 5.70 -3.63
CA LEU A 139 5.22 4.85 -3.41
C LEU A 139 5.30 3.54 -4.19
N LEU A 140 5.73 3.64 -5.45
CA LEU A 140 6.04 2.50 -6.30
C LEU A 140 7.55 2.40 -6.48
N ARG A 141 8.12 1.24 -6.18
CA ARG A 141 9.54 0.98 -6.36
C ARG A 141 9.71 -0.17 -7.33
N VAL A 142 10.61 -0.02 -8.30
CA VAL A 142 11.05 -1.13 -9.14
C VAL A 142 12.38 -1.66 -8.56
N PRO A 143 12.41 -2.86 -7.95
CA PRO A 143 13.65 -3.44 -7.45
C PRO A 143 14.66 -3.68 -8.58
N ALA A 144 15.95 -3.79 -8.25
CA ALA A 144 17.01 -3.94 -9.25
C ALA A 144 17.02 -5.31 -9.96
N LYS A 145 16.43 -6.36 -9.35
CA LYS A 145 16.34 -7.68 -9.98
C LYS A 145 15.51 -7.61 -11.28
N ARG A 146 15.92 -8.38 -12.29
CA ARG A 146 15.34 -8.40 -13.65
C ARG A 146 15.02 -9.82 -14.11
N GLY A 147 14.66 -10.00 -15.38
CA GLY A 147 14.21 -11.28 -15.93
C GLY A 147 12.90 -11.70 -15.28
N ASN A 148 12.82 -12.96 -14.86
CA ASN A 148 11.61 -13.49 -14.23
C ASN A 148 11.25 -12.83 -12.89
N ALA A 149 12.22 -12.13 -12.26
CA ALA A 149 12.03 -11.43 -10.98
C ALA A 149 11.64 -9.94 -11.15
N THR A 150 11.44 -9.47 -12.38
CA THR A 150 11.02 -8.09 -12.68
C THR A 150 9.63 -7.84 -12.11
N ARG A 151 9.49 -6.79 -11.29
CA ARG A 151 8.27 -6.51 -10.54
C ARG A 151 8.20 -5.05 -10.10
N VAL A 152 7.03 -4.63 -9.70
CA VAL A 152 6.78 -3.33 -9.08
C VAL A 152 6.32 -3.55 -7.65
N GLU A 153 6.98 -2.89 -6.70
CA GLU A 153 6.66 -2.91 -5.26
C GLU A 153 5.75 -1.72 -4.94
N LEU A 154 4.49 -1.98 -4.61
CA LEU A 154 3.57 -0.98 -4.04
C LEU A 154 3.63 -1.03 -2.51
N ARG A 155 4.03 0.09 -1.90
CA ARG A 155 4.43 0.16 -0.48
C ARG A 155 3.37 0.78 0.45
N SER A 156 2.28 1.30 -0.10
CA SER A 156 1.19 1.88 0.68
C SER A 156 0.26 0.90 1.38
N PRO A 157 0.02 -0.36 0.94
CA PRO A 157 -0.84 -1.26 1.68
C PRO A 157 -0.26 -1.55 3.06
N ASP A 158 -1.14 -1.82 4.01
CA ASP A 158 -0.80 -2.23 5.36
C ASP A 158 -1.51 -3.56 5.70
N PRO A 159 -1.04 -4.30 6.73
CA PRO A 159 -1.53 -5.66 6.95
C PRO A 159 -2.92 -5.71 7.60
N SER A 160 -3.54 -4.55 7.88
CA SER A 160 -4.95 -4.46 8.28
C SER A 160 -5.91 -4.62 7.11
N CYS A 161 -5.42 -4.50 5.86
CA CYS A 161 -6.26 -4.72 4.69
C CYS A 161 -6.73 -6.18 4.54
N ASN A 162 -7.88 -6.33 3.88
CA ASN A 162 -8.31 -7.62 3.38
C ASN A 162 -7.50 -7.91 2.11
N PRO A 163 -6.62 -8.94 2.09
CA PRO A 163 -5.70 -9.16 0.97
C PRO A 163 -6.44 -9.47 -0.33
N TYR A 164 -7.59 -10.14 -0.30
CA TYR A 164 -8.37 -10.43 -1.50
C TYR A 164 -8.87 -9.14 -2.17
N LEU A 165 -9.46 -8.23 -1.38
CA LEU A 165 -9.97 -6.95 -1.89
C LEU A 165 -8.83 -6.03 -2.34
N ALA A 166 -7.74 -6.00 -1.56
CA ALA A 166 -6.57 -5.20 -1.88
C ALA A 166 -5.93 -5.67 -3.19
N PHE A 167 -5.74 -6.97 -3.37
CA PHE A 167 -5.11 -7.52 -4.57
C PHE A 167 -6.00 -7.37 -5.80
N ALA A 168 -7.33 -7.55 -5.66
CA ALA A 168 -8.28 -7.27 -6.75
C ALA A 168 -8.22 -5.80 -7.19
N ALA A 169 -8.23 -4.85 -6.26
CA ALA A 169 -8.16 -3.41 -6.57
C ALA A 169 -6.81 -3.02 -7.22
N ILE A 170 -5.69 -3.60 -6.75
CA ILE A 170 -4.37 -3.41 -7.37
C ILE A 170 -4.34 -3.97 -8.79
N LEU A 171 -4.85 -5.19 -8.99
CA LEU A 171 -4.88 -5.82 -10.30
C LEU A 171 -5.71 -4.99 -11.29
N GLU A 172 -6.90 -4.55 -10.89
CA GLU A 172 -7.76 -3.76 -11.75
C GLU A 172 -7.13 -2.39 -12.10
N ALA A 173 -6.42 -1.75 -11.16
CA ALA A 173 -5.65 -0.54 -11.44
C ALA A 173 -4.51 -0.78 -12.45
N CYS A 174 -3.77 -1.90 -12.32
CA CYS A 174 -2.75 -2.30 -13.29
C CYS A 174 -3.35 -2.54 -14.68
N LEU A 175 -4.47 -3.28 -14.74
CA LEU A 175 -5.12 -3.63 -16.00
C LEU A 175 -5.75 -2.41 -16.68
N ASP A 176 -6.31 -1.45 -15.94
CA ASP A 176 -6.76 -0.17 -16.51
C ASP A 176 -5.62 0.57 -17.19
N GLY A 177 -4.45 0.60 -16.53
CA GLY A 177 -3.22 1.16 -17.09
C GLY A 177 -2.84 0.51 -18.41
N VAL A 178 -2.79 -0.82 -18.45
CA VAL A 178 -2.44 -1.59 -19.66
C VAL A 178 -3.46 -1.42 -20.77
N ARG A 179 -4.77 -1.52 -20.48
CA ARG A 179 -5.84 -1.39 -21.48
C ARG A 179 -5.87 -0.01 -22.11
N ASN A 180 -5.66 1.03 -21.32
CA ASN A 180 -5.70 2.43 -21.77
C ASN A 180 -4.33 3.02 -22.11
N LYS A 181 -3.25 2.21 -22.07
CA LYS A 181 -1.87 2.61 -22.35
C LYS A 181 -1.45 3.87 -21.58
N ILE A 182 -1.68 3.87 -20.28
CA ILE A 182 -1.47 5.04 -19.42
C ILE A 182 0.01 5.14 -19.07
N ASP A 183 0.71 6.11 -19.65
CA ASP A 183 2.11 6.35 -19.33
C ASP A 183 2.28 6.89 -17.89
N PRO A 184 3.24 6.36 -17.11
CA PRO A 184 3.60 6.95 -15.84
C PRO A 184 4.36 8.27 -16.06
N PRO A 185 4.36 9.21 -15.09
CA PRO A 185 5.26 10.35 -15.12
C PRO A 185 6.72 9.90 -15.13
N ALA A 186 7.66 10.82 -15.36
CA ALA A 186 9.09 10.50 -15.23
C ALA A 186 9.40 9.94 -13.82
N PRO A 187 10.30 8.93 -13.70
CA PRO A 187 10.67 8.38 -12.41
C PRO A 187 11.38 9.44 -11.55
N VAL A 188 11.14 9.41 -10.24
CA VAL A 188 11.74 10.35 -9.30
C VAL A 188 12.98 9.73 -8.67
N GLU A 189 14.15 10.23 -9.06
CA GLU A 189 15.45 9.71 -8.58
C GLU A 189 15.87 10.31 -7.23
N SER A 190 15.38 11.50 -6.92
CA SER A 190 15.71 12.19 -5.66
C SER A 190 14.95 11.64 -4.45
N ASN A 191 15.51 11.81 -3.25
CA ASN A 191 14.82 11.45 -2.01
C ASN A 191 13.64 12.43 -1.77
N ILE A 192 12.42 11.93 -1.94
CA ILE A 192 11.19 12.73 -1.91
C ILE A 192 10.94 13.34 -0.52
N TYR A 193 11.43 12.70 0.55
CA TYR A 193 11.30 13.19 1.91
C TYR A 193 12.13 14.46 2.16
N LYS A 194 13.20 14.67 1.39
CA LYS A 194 14.04 15.88 1.48
C LYS A 194 13.49 17.06 0.67
N LEU A 195 12.52 16.83 -0.21
CA LEU A 195 11.89 17.89 -0.96
C LEU A 195 11.01 18.74 -0.05
N THR A 196 11.00 20.04 -0.27
CA THR A 196 10.02 20.96 0.31
C THR A 196 8.66 20.77 -0.35
N THR A 197 7.60 21.26 0.29
CA THR A 197 6.25 21.25 -0.30
C THR A 197 6.19 22.01 -1.63
N LYS A 198 6.98 23.08 -1.78
CA LYS A 198 7.06 23.86 -3.03
C LYS A 198 7.73 23.06 -4.16
N GLU A 199 8.81 22.34 -3.87
CA GLU A 199 9.50 21.49 -4.85
C GLU A 199 8.63 20.31 -5.28
N ARG A 200 7.93 19.65 -4.35
CA ARG A 200 6.97 18.59 -4.68
C ARG A 200 5.87 19.08 -5.62
N LYS A 201 5.27 20.25 -5.33
CA LYS A 201 4.27 20.86 -6.21
C LYS A 201 4.83 21.18 -7.60
N LYS A 202 6.06 21.71 -7.68
CA LYS A 202 6.74 21.98 -8.96
C LYS A 202 6.94 20.71 -9.78
N GLN A 203 7.23 19.58 -9.12
CA GLN A 203 7.38 18.26 -9.75
C GLN A 203 6.05 17.52 -9.93
N ARG A 204 4.90 18.15 -9.60
CA ARG A 204 3.55 17.54 -9.66
C ARG A 204 3.44 16.23 -8.85
N ILE A 205 4.21 16.15 -7.75
CA ILE A 205 4.15 15.03 -6.83
C ILE A 205 3.01 15.28 -5.85
N ASP A 206 1.90 14.57 -6.07
CA ASP A 206 0.74 14.57 -5.19
C ASP A 206 0.96 13.62 -3.99
N ALA A 207 0.05 13.64 -3.02
CA ALA A 207 0.06 12.76 -1.86
C ALA A 207 -1.19 11.88 -1.77
N LEU A 208 -1.03 10.74 -1.08
CA LEU A 208 -2.14 9.89 -0.65
C LEU A 208 -3.08 10.67 0.29
N PRO A 209 -4.35 10.26 0.40
CA PRO A 209 -5.28 10.80 1.39
C PRO A 209 -4.69 10.77 2.81
N GLY A 210 -4.90 11.85 3.57
CA GLY A 210 -4.39 12.00 4.93
C GLY A 210 -5.29 11.40 6.01
N SER A 211 -6.49 10.94 5.65
CA SER A 211 -7.46 10.34 6.57
C SER A 211 -8.33 9.29 5.88
N LEU A 212 -8.99 8.44 6.69
CA LEU A 212 -9.97 7.48 6.18
C LEU A 212 -11.14 8.20 5.48
N ALA A 213 -11.59 9.36 5.98
CA ALA A 213 -12.61 10.16 5.33
C ALA A 213 -12.21 10.59 3.91
N GLU A 214 -11.03 11.22 3.78
CA GLU A 214 -10.53 11.65 2.46
C GLU A 214 -10.37 10.47 1.51
N ALA A 215 -9.90 9.32 2.00
CA ALA A 215 -9.75 8.13 1.18
C ALA A 215 -11.10 7.55 0.72
N LEU A 216 -12.13 7.60 1.58
CA LEU A 216 -13.49 7.20 1.21
C LEU A 216 -14.09 8.15 0.18
N GLU A 217 -13.83 9.46 0.25
CA GLU A 217 -14.25 10.42 -0.78
C GLU A 217 -13.57 10.17 -2.14
N GLN A 218 -12.32 9.74 -2.13
CA GLN A 218 -11.63 9.33 -3.37
C GLN A 218 -12.19 8.01 -3.91
N LEU A 219 -12.50 7.06 -3.03
CA LEU A 219 -13.07 5.76 -3.40
C LEU A 219 -14.48 5.87 -3.96
N ASP A 220 -15.32 6.77 -3.41
CA ASP A 220 -16.68 7.05 -3.89
C ASP A 220 -16.71 7.55 -5.34
N LYS A 221 -15.62 8.19 -5.80
CA LYS A 221 -15.42 8.68 -7.17
C LYS A 221 -14.63 7.70 -8.05
N SER A 222 -14.28 6.52 -7.52
CA SER A 222 -13.44 5.54 -8.21
C SER A 222 -14.24 4.75 -9.25
N LEU A 223 -13.66 4.58 -10.43
CA LEU A 223 -14.14 3.56 -11.37
C LEU A 223 -13.53 2.17 -11.07
N VAL A 224 -12.35 2.12 -10.43
CA VAL A 224 -11.65 0.88 -10.09
C VAL A 224 -12.28 0.18 -8.90
N GLY A 225 -12.73 0.93 -7.89
CA GLY A 225 -13.34 0.36 -6.67
C GLY A 225 -14.52 -0.57 -6.99
N PRO A 226 -15.59 -0.08 -7.63
CA PRO A 226 -16.73 -0.91 -8.01
C PRO A 226 -16.37 -2.03 -8.99
N ALA A 227 -15.50 -1.76 -9.98
CA ALA A 227 -15.08 -2.76 -10.95
C ALA A 227 -14.32 -3.94 -10.32
N ALA A 228 -13.50 -3.67 -9.30
CA ALA A 228 -12.71 -4.69 -8.61
C ALA A 228 -13.52 -5.47 -7.56
N LEU A 229 -14.44 -4.80 -6.85
CA LEU A 229 -15.16 -5.41 -5.71
C LEU A 229 -16.54 -5.94 -6.09
N GLY A 230 -17.14 -5.43 -7.16
CA GLY A 230 -18.56 -5.59 -7.47
C GLY A 230 -19.45 -4.72 -6.56
N GLU A 231 -20.65 -4.41 -7.05
CA GLU A 231 -21.59 -3.47 -6.42
C GLU A 231 -21.88 -3.78 -4.95
N HIS A 232 -22.21 -5.05 -4.64
CA HIS A 232 -22.59 -5.45 -3.29
C HIS A 232 -21.45 -5.23 -2.29
N VAL A 233 -20.24 -5.76 -2.57
CA VAL A 233 -19.11 -5.65 -1.66
C VAL A 233 -18.64 -4.19 -1.55
N PHE A 234 -18.66 -3.45 -2.66
CA PHE A 234 -18.30 -2.03 -2.65
C PHE A 234 -19.21 -1.21 -1.73
N HIS A 235 -20.53 -1.35 -1.85
CA HIS A 235 -21.47 -0.60 -1.00
C HIS A 235 -21.39 -0.99 0.48
N GLU A 236 -21.27 -2.28 0.79
CA GLU A 236 -21.10 -2.73 2.18
C GLU A 236 -19.77 -2.26 2.78
N PHE A 237 -18.69 -2.28 1.99
CA PHE A 237 -17.40 -1.74 2.40
C PHE A 237 -17.52 -0.24 2.73
N MET A 238 -18.10 0.55 1.83
CA MET A 238 -18.30 2.00 2.02
C MET A 238 -19.14 2.29 3.26
N SER A 239 -20.25 1.55 3.45
CA SER A 239 -21.13 1.66 4.61
C SER A 239 -20.39 1.37 5.92
N ALA A 240 -19.68 0.25 5.99
CA ALA A 240 -18.93 -0.15 7.18
C ALA A 240 -17.83 0.87 7.53
N LYS A 241 -17.11 1.38 6.53
CA LYS A 241 -16.00 2.31 6.76
C LYS A 241 -16.44 3.73 7.09
N ARG A 242 -17.59 4.17 6.57
CA ARG A 242 -18.22 5.42 7.03
C ARG A 242 -18.64 5.33 8.50
N LYS A 243 -19.21 4.19 8.94
CA LYS A 243 -19.55 3.96 10.35
C LYS A 243 -18.31 3.92 11.26
N GLU A 244 -17.24 3.25 10.83
CA GLU A 244 -15.96 3.23 11.56
C GLU A 244 -15.38 4.64 11.73
N TRP A 245 -15.36 5.42 10.64
CA TRP A 245 -14.91 6.81 10.69
C TRP A 245 -15.78 7.66 11.61
N ASP A 246 -17.12 7.53 11.52
CA ASP A 246 -18.07 8.28 12.33
C ASP A 246 -17.84 8.04 13.82
N SER A 247 -17.71 6.77 14.21
CA SER A 247 -17.39 6.38 15.59
C SER A 247 -16.08 6.96 16.09
N PHE A 248 -15.06 7.11 15.22
CA PHE A 248 -13.79 7.73 15.60
C PHE A 248 -13.91 9.24 15.76
N ARG A 249 -14.54 9.95 14.81
CA ARG A 249 -14.61 11.41 14.84
C ARG A 249 -15.49 11.99 15.95
N THR A 250 -16.40 11.18 16.51
CA THR A 250 -17.24 11.58 17.66
C THR A 250 -16.62 11.25 19.01
N TYR A 251 -15.49 10.52 19.02
CA TYR A 251 -14.80 10.14 20.26
C TYR A 251 -13.89 11.28 20.74
N VAL A 252 -14.04 11.67 22.01
CA VAL A 252 -13.15 12.64 22.67
C VAL A 252 -11.96 11.89 23.25
N SER A 253 -10.78 12.10 22.67
CA SER A 253 -9.55 11.42 23.07
C SER A 253 -8.85 12.09 24.24
N GLN A 254 -8.02 11.32 24.97
CA GLN A 254 -7.19 11.88 26.04
C GLN A 254 -6.26 12.99 25.51
N TRP A 255 -5.76 12.88 24.28
CA TRP A 255 -4.94 13.92 23.65
C TRP A 255 -5.66 15.28 23.55
N GLU A 256 -6.98 15.27 23.28
CA GLU A 256 -7.79 16.49 23.24
C GLU A 256 -7.99 17.06 24.64
N ILE A 257 -8.28 16.19 25.62
CA ILE A 257 -8.43 16.57 27.03
C ILE A 257 -7.15 17.22 27.55
N ASP A 258 -6.00 16.56 27.39
CA ASP A 258 -4.69 17.04 27.85
C ASP A 258 -4.31 18.39 27.23
N ARG A 259 -4.78 18.69 26.02
CA ARG A 259 -4.40 19.90 25.28
C ARG A 259 -5.35 21.07 25.47
N TYR A 260 -6.64 20.79 25.66
CA TYR A 260 -7.69 21.80 25.58
C TYR A 260 -8.43 22.03 26.90
N LEU A 261 -8.54 21.04 27.79
CA LEU A 261 -9.40 21.14 28.99
C LEU A 261 -9.00 22.27 29.95
N GLU A 262 -7.70 22.50 30.16
CA GLU A 262 -7.22 23.59 31.03
C GLU A 262 -6.94 24.89 30.24
N ARG A 263 -6.90 24.81 28.91
CA ARG A 263 -6.52 25.94 28.06
C ARG A 263 -7.70 26.85 27.71
N PHE A 264 -8.91 26.29 27.66
CA PHE A 264 -10.15 26.96 27.31
C PHE A 264 -11.21 26.66 28.36
#